data_AF-A0A2M7KNP2-F1
#
_entry.id   AF-A0A2M7KNP2-F1
#
_cell.length_a   1.000
_cell.length_b   1.000
_cell.length_c   1.000
_cell.angle_alpha   90.00
_cell.angle_beta   90.00
_cell.angle_gamma   90.00
#
_symmetry.space_group_name_H-M   'P 1'
#
loop_
_entity.id
_entity.type
_entity.pdbx_description
1 polymer ?
#
loop_
_entity_poly.entity_id
_entity_poly.type
_entity_poly.pdbx_seq_one_letter_code
_entity_poly.pdbx_strand_id
1 'polypeptide(L)'
;MSHDGDRVCRQDQAGNSTPFGAAVSDRELDRLIAASRAGDPAAALIRQPGKYACSTPRVDRMVDLALSTPGVMGAQLSGAGLGGCMMALVHREHADELIDLLTTEYYTPLHLDPSACVCTPVEGAGIVPVG
;
A
#
# COMPACT_ATOMS: atom_id res chain seq x y z
N MET A 1 -0.79 -4.29 7.17
CA MET A 1 -0.48 -4.53 5.74
C MET A 1 0.65 -3.59 5.35
N SER A 2 1.59 -4.02 4.50
CA SER A 2 2.73 -3.17 4.08
C SER A 2 2.92 -3.25 2.57
N HIS A 3 2.97 -2.09 1.93
CA HIS A 3 3.22 -1.92 0.49
C HIS A 3 4.72 -1.85 0.16
N ASP A 4 5.59 -1.73 1.18
CA ASP A 4 7.00 -1.40 0.99
C ASP A 4 7.77 -2.43 0.16
N GLY A 5 7.39 -3.72 0.20
CA GLY A 5 8.03 -4.74 -0.63
C GLY A 5 7.86 -4.52 -2.14
N ASP A 6 6.80 -3.80 -2.53
CA ASP A 6 6.40 -3.63 -3.91
C ASP A 6 6.76 -2.25 -4.48
N ARG A 7 7.02 -1.26 -3.63
CA ARG A 7 7.29 0.13 -4.02
C ARG A 7 8.46 0.27 -4.99
N VAL A 8 8.34 1.27 -5.85
CA VAL A 8 9.44 1.81 -6.66
C VAL A 8 9.85 3.21 -6.20
N CYS A 9 8.94 3.94 -5.54
CA CYS A 9 9.22 5.22 -4.91
C CYS A 9 8.38 5.46 -3.63
N ARG A 10 8.74 6.52 -2.91
CA ARG A 10 7.89 7.18 -1.90
C ARG A 10 7.71 8.64 -2.26
N GLN A 11 6.50 9.13 -2.06
CA GLN A 11 6.21 10.55 -2.15
C GLN A 11 6.10 11.17 -0.76
N ASP A 12 6.70 12.34 -0.58
CA ASP A 12 6.47 13.17 0.61
C ASP A 12 5.17 13.99 0.48
N GLN A 13 4.80 14.69 1.55
CA GLN A 13 3.61 15.57 1.56
C GLN A 13 3.70 16.76 0.60
N ALA A 14 4.91 17.12 0.16
CA ALA A 14 5.13 18.18 -0.83
C ALA A 14 5.09 17.65 -2.28
N GLY A 15 4.86 16.34 -2.46
CA GLY A 15 4.79 15.69 -3.77
C GLY A 15 6.16 15.32 -4.36
N ASN A 16 7.26 15.47 -3.62
CA ASN A 16 8.58 15.04 -4.09
C ASN A 16 8.68 13.51 -4.03
N SER A 17 9.15 12.92 -5.11
CA SER A 17 9.31 11.46 -5.23
C SER A 17 10.77 11.08 -5.03
N THR A 18 11.02 10.13 -4.13
CA THR A 18 12.34 9.52 -3.91
C THR A 18 12.30 8.03 -4.25
N PRO A 19 13.32 7.48 -4.94
CA PRO A 19 13.39 6.05 -5.21
C PRO A 19 13.31 5.22 -3.93
N PHE A 20 12.49 4.17 -3.94
CA PHE A 20 12.40 3.26 -2.81
C PHE A 20 13.50 2.19 -2.92
N GLY A 21 14.26 2.02 -1.84
CA GLY A 21 15.34 1.03 -1.78
C GLY A 21 15.33 0.29 -0.46
N ALA A 22 14.95 -0.98 -0.48
CA ALA A 22 15.32 -1.92 0.56
C ALA A 22 16.77 -2.40 0.32
N ALA A 23 17.63 -2.26 1.34
CA ALA A 23 18.99 -2.79 1.28
C ALA A 23 18.95 -4.30 1.48
N VAL A 24 19.41 -5.03 0.46
CA VAL A 24 19.37 -6.52 0.43
C VAL A 24 20.76 -7.13 0.20
N SER A 25 21.82 -6.36 0.45
CA SER A 25 23.19 -6.88 0.39
C SER A 25 23.47 -7.85 1.53
N ASP A 26 24.38 -8.81 1.34
CA ASP A 26 24.84 -9.75 2.37
C ASP A 26 25.18 -9.05 3.70
N ARG A 27 25.93 -7.93 3.63
CA ARG A 27 26.28 -7.11 4.80
C ARG A 27 25.06 -6.66 5.60
N GLU A 28 23.99 -6.29 4.91
CA GLU A 28 22.76 -5.81 5.56
C GLU A 28 21.95 -6.98 6.12
N LEU A 29 21.90 -8.09 5.40
CA LEU A 29 21.27 -9.31 5.89
C LEU A 29 21.97 -9.83 7.15
N ASP A 30 23.30 -9.85 7.17
CA ASP A 30 24.10 -10.23 8.34
C ASP A 30 23.83 -9.28 9.53
N ARG A 31 23.73 -7.97 9.26
CA ARG A 31 23.36 -6.97 10.27
C ARG A 31 21.98 -7.25 10.86
N LEU A 32 20.98 -7.52 10.02
CA LEU A 32 19.61 -7.83 10.44
C LEU A 32 19.55 -9.16 11.22
N ILE A 33 20.31 -10.17 10.81
CA ILE A 33 20.41 -11.45 11.54
C ILE A 33 20.99 -11.22 12.94
N ALA A 34 22.08 -10.46 13.06
CA ALA A 34 22.69 -10.14 14.34
C ALA A 34 21.73 -9.35 15.25
N ALA A 35 21.06 -8.32 14.70
CA ALA A 35 20.09 -7.52 15.43
C ALA A 35 18.88 -8.35 15.89
N SER A 36 18.37 -9.23 15.02
CA SER A 36 17.27 -10.14 15.36
C SER A 36 17.65 -11.11 16.49
N ARG A 37 18.86 -11.68 16.45
CA ARG A 37 19.39 -12.54 17.54
C ARG A 37 19.59 -11.78 18.85
N ALA A 38 19.91 -10.50 18.77
CA ALA A 38 20.02 -9.62 19.94
C ALA A 38 18.64 -9.18 20.49
N GLY A 39 17.54 -9.60 19.86
CA GLY A 39 16.18 -9.26 20.29
C GLY A 39 15.72 -7.88 19.84
N ASP A 40 16.38 -7.25 18.86
CA ASP A 40 15.89 -5.99 18.28
C ASP A 40 14.55 -6.25 17.58
N PRO A 41 13.44 -5.67 18.08
CA PRO A 41 12.14 -5.91 17.49
C PRO A 41 12.06 -5.32 16.08
N ALA A 42 12.83 -4.27 15.75
CA ALA A 42 12.87 -3.69 14.40
C ALA A 42 13.48 -4.64 13.36
N ALA A 43 14.32 -5.59 13.80
CA ALA A 43 14.93 -6.61 12.95
C ALA A 43 14.06 -7.89 12.80
N ALA A 44 12.88 -7.93 13.42
CA ALA A 44 11.96 -9.05 13.27
C ALA A 44 11.59 -9.25 11.79
N LEU A 45 11.56 -10.51 11.33
CA LEU A 45 11.31 -10.84 9.93
C LEU A 45 10.02 -10.23 9.39
N ILE A 46 8.96 -10.21 10.20
CA ILE A 46 7.66 -9.60 9.87
C ILE A 46 7.73 -8.09 9.57
N ARG A 47 8.83 -7.43 9.98
CA ARG A 47 9.08 -6.00 9.76
C ARG A 47 10.08 -5.73 8.63
N GLN A 48 10.66 -6.76 8.03
CA GLN A 48 11.58 -6.60 6.91
C GLN A 48 10.77 -6.62 5.60
N PRO A 49 10.73 -5.51 4.84
CA PRO A 49 10.14 -5.53 3.52
C PRO A 49 11.03 -6.30 2.54
N GLY A 50 10.40 -6.91 1.54
CA GLY A 50 11.13 -7.40 0.37
C GLY A 50 11.56 -6.26 -0.57
N LYS A 51 11.98 -6.64 -1.78
CA LYS A 51 12.24 -5.71 -2.89
C LYS A 51 11.75 -6.31 -4.22
N TYR A 52 10.48 -6.68 -4.26
CA TYR A 52 9.87 -7.21 -5.48
C TYR A 52 9.68 -6.10 -6.53
N ALA A 53 9.48 -4.85 -6.06
CA ALA A 53 9.48 -3.65 -6.90
C ALA A 53 8.49 -3.71 -8.09
N CYS A 54 7.33 -4.34 -7.87
CA CYS A 54 6.29 -4.51 -8.89
C CYS A 54 5.26 -3.38 -8.93
N SER A 55 5.38 -2.34 -8.13
CA SER A 55 4.47 -1.19 -8.13
C SER A 55 4.78 -0.21 -9.27
N THR A 56 4.12 0.95 -9.25
CA THR A 56 4.40 2.10 -10.11
C THR A 56 4.37 3.38 -9.27
N PRO A 57 4.98 4.49 -9.71
CA PRO A 57 4.89 5.75 -8.97
C PRO A 57 3.47 6.23 -8.74
N ARG A 58 2.55 5.89 -9.66
CA ARG A 58 1.13 6.20 -9.55
C ARG A 58 0.43 5.40 -8.47
N VAL A 59 0.77 4.11 -8.29
CA VAL A 59 0.21 3.29 -7.22
C VAL A 59 0.84 3.65 -5.88
N ASP A 60 2.16 3.90 -5.86
CA ASP A 60 2.88 4.36 -4.66
C ASP A 60 2.28 5.65 -4.10
N ARG A 61 1.95 6.61 -4.98
CA ARG A 61 1.24 7.85 -4.59
C ARG A 61 -0.13 7.59 -3.97
N MET A 62 -0.95 6.71 -4.55
CA MET A 62 -2.26 6.38 -3.98
C MET A 62 -2.12 5.79 -2.57
N VAL A 63 -1.14 4.90 -2.39
CA VAL A 63 -0.85 4.31 -1.08
C VAL A 63 -0.35 5.36 -0.08
N ASP A 64 0.54 6.27 -0.48
CA ASP A 64 1.05 7.32 0.41
C ASP A 64 -0.06 8.29 0.84
N LEU A 65 -0.97 8.66 -0.06
CA LEU A 65 -2.16 9.44 0.27
C LEU A 65 -3.12 8.67 1.19
N ALA A 66 -3.38 7.40 0.90
CA ALA A 66 -4.25 6.59 1.74
C ALA A 66 -3.71 6.47 3.18
N LEU A 67 -2.41 6.24 3.33
CA LEU A 67 -1.77 6.11 4.64
C LEU A 67 -1.70 7.44 5.42
N SER A 68 -1.94 8.58 4.79
CA SER A 68 -2.02 9.88 5.47
C SER A 68 -3.44 10.19 5.99
N THR A 69 -4.45 9.42 5.57
CA THR A 69 -5.83 9.60 6.02
C THR A 69 -6.05 8.99 7.41
N PRO A 70 -6.65 9.71 8.37
CA PRO A 70 -7.09 9.14 9.63
C PRO A 70 -7.93 7.88 9.45
N GLY A 71 -7.77 6.91 10.35
CA GLY A 71 -8.54 5.66 10.32
C GLY A 71 -8.09 4.63 9.27
N VAL A 72 -7.11 4.93 8.41
CA VAL A 72 -6.50 3.95 7.51
C VAL A 72 -5.46 3.11 8.26
N MET A 73 -5.74 1.81 8.40
CA MET A 73 -4.90 0.84 9.09
C MET A 73 -3.79 0.26 8.19
N GLY A 74 -3.96 0.39 6.88
CA GLY A 74 -2.97 -0.01 5.90
C GLY A 74 -3.52 0.06 4.48
N ALA A 75 -2.63 0.25 3.51
CA ALA A 75 -2.94 0.24 2.10
C ALA A 75 -1.84 -0.50 1.33
N GLN A 76 -2.21 -1.17 0.24
CA GLN A 76 -1.30 -1.91 -0.61
C GLN A 76 -1.88 -2.06 -2.02
N LEU A 77 -1.02 -2.24 -3.03
CA LEU A 77 -1.45 -2.67 -4.36
C LEU A 77 -2.34 -3.92 -4.31
N SER A 78 -3.20 -4.06 -5.32
CA SER A 78 -4.03 -5.24 -5.53
C SER A 78 -3.73 -5.88 -6.88
N GLY A 79 -3.52 -7.20 -6.87
CA GLY A 79 -3.18 -7.97 -8.07
C GLY A 79 -1.67 -8.06 -8.32
N ALA A 80 -1.29 -8.23 -9.60
CA ALA A 80 0.09 -8.52 -9.99
C ALA A 80 1.05 -7.31 -9.95
N GLY A 81 0.52 -6.10 -9.81
CA GLY A 81 1.28 -4.85 -9.91
C GLY A 81 1.35 -4.28 -11.32
N LEU A 82 2.35 -3.42 -11.56
CA LEU A 82 2.63 -2.65 -12.79
C LEU A 82 1.48 -1.72 -13.21
N GLY A 83 0.66 -1.32 -12.24
CA GLY A 83 -0.52 -0.49 -12.41
C GLY A 83 -1.71 -1.09 -11.65
N GLY A 84 -2.92 -0.81 -12.12
CA GLY A 84 -4.14 -1.37 -11.56
C GLY A 84 -4.64 -0.65 -10.31
N CYS A 85 -5.11 -1.41 -9.34
CA CYS A 85 -5.81 -0.92 -8.16
C CYS A 85 -4.96 -1.04 -6.90
N MET A 86 -5.35 -0.30 -5.85
CA MET A 86 -4.91 -0.54 -4.48
C MET A 86 -6.11 -0.88 -3.60
N MET A 87 -5.86 -1.54 -2.47
CA MET A 87 -6.83 -1.76 -1.40
C MET A 87 -6.36 -1.04 -0.14
N ALA A 88 -7.28 -0.38 0.55
CA ALA A 88 -7.06 0.17 1.88
C ALA A 88 -7.99 -0.51 2.88
N LEU A 89 -7.44 -0.85 4.05
CA LEU A 89 -8.21 -1.21 5.22
C LEU A 89 -8.42 0.06 6.05
N VAL A 90 -9.68 0.50 6.15
CA VAL A 90 -10.06 1.76 6.78
C VAL A 90 -11.23 1.55 7.74
N HIS A 91 -11.25 2.30 8.83
CA HIS A 91 -12.41 2.40 9.71
C HIS A 91 -13.61 2.97 8.92
N ARG A 92 -14.80 2.38 9.11
CA ARG A 92 -15.97 2.67 8.26
C ARG A 92 -16.32 4.15 8.24
N GLU A 93 -16.21 4.81 9.38
CA GLU A 93 -16.46 6.24 9.57
C GLU A 93 -15.49 7.15 8.79
N HIS A 94 -14.35 6.64 8.33
CA HIS A 94 -13.34 7.38 7.56
C HIS A 94 -13.30 6.98 6.07
N ALA A 95 -14.22 6.12 5.61
CA ALA A 95 -14.20 5.64 4.22
C ALA A 95 -14.45 6.77 3.20
N ASP A 96 -15.44 7.64 3.48
CA ASP A 96 -15.75 8.77 2.58
C ASP A 96 -14.63 9.80 2.58
N GLU A 97 -14.01 10.08 3.73
CA GLU A 97 -12.85 10.98 3.86
C GLU A 97 -11.67 10.52 2.99
N LEU A 98 -11.38 9.21 2.99
CA LEU A 98 -10.35 8.63 2.12
C LEU A 98 -10.69 8.79 0.63
N ILE A 99 -11.95 8.56 0.25
CA ILE A 99 -12.40 8.69 -1.14
C ILE A 99 -12.29 10.14 -1.61
N ASP A 100 -12.69 11.10 -0.78
CA ASP A 100 -12.61 12.53 -1.08
C ASP A 100 -11.15 13.00 -1.21
N LEU A 101 -10.27 12.52 -0.33
CA LEU A 101 -8.83 12.80 -0.41
C LEU A 101 -8.24 12.27 -1.72
N LEU A 102 -8.49 11.01 -2.07
CA LEU A 102 -7.98 10.43 -3.31
C LEU A 102 -8.57 11.16 -4.54
N THR A 103 -9.84 11.51 -4.51
CA THR A 103 -10.50 12.26 -5.58
C THR A 103 -9.81 13.61 -5.81
N THR A 104 -9.54 14.33 -4.73
CA THR A 104 -8.98 15.68 -4.76
C THR A 104 -7.47 15.68 -5.06
N GLU A 105 -6.71 14.81 -4.40
CA GLU A 105 -5.24 14.85 -4.42
C GLU A 105 -4.61 13.89 -5.44
N TYR A 106 -5.36 12.92 -5.95
CA TYR A 106 -4.86 11.96 -6.94
C TYR A 106 -5.57 12.07 -8.29
N TYR A 107 -6.90 11.96 -8.34
CA TYR A 107 -7.64 11.88 -9.60
C TYR A 107 -7.77 13.24 -10.30
N THR A 108 -8.20 14.27 -9.57
CA THR A 108 -8.45 15.62 -10.11
C THR A 108 -7.22 16.24 -10.79
N PRO A 109 -6.01 16.24 -10.18
CA PRO A 109 -4.82 16.83 -10.79
C PRO A 109 -4.32 16.05 -12.02
N LEU A 110 -4.74 14.80 -12.16
CA LEU A 110 -4.41 13.94 -13.30
C LEU A 110 -5.50 13.96 -14.39
N HIS A 111 -6.58 14.71 -14.21
CA HIS A 111 -7.75 14.74 -15.09
C HIS A 111 -8.34 13.33 -15.33
N LEU A 112 -8.43 12.54 -14.27
CA LEU A 112 -8.99 11.19 -14.29
C LEU A 112 -10.33 11.15 -13.58
N ASP A 113 -11.21 10.27 -14.04
CA ASP A 113 -12.45 9.96 -13.32
C ASP A 113 -12.11 9.17 -12.05
N PRO A 114 -12.61 9.58 -10.86
CA PRO A 114 -12.44 8.83 -9.64
C PRO A 114 -13.02 7.42 -9.75
N SER A 115 -12.26 6.43 -9.28
CA SER A 115 -12.68 5.03 -9.25
C SER A 115 -12.33 4.42 -7.91
N ALA A 116 -13.30 4.47 -6.99
CA ALA A 116 -13.21 3.90 -5.65
C ALA A 116 -14.55 3.27 -5.28
N CYS A 117 -14.51 2.15 -4.55
CA CYS A 117 -15.71 1.52 -4.02
C CYS A 117 -15.44 0.93 -2.64
N VAL A 118 -16.42 1.07 -1.74
CA VAL A 118 -16.37 0.43 -0.41
C VAL A 118 -16.83 -1.01 -0.58
N CYS A 119 -15.93 -1.95 -0.28
CA CYS A 119 -16.19 -3.38 -0.40
C CYS A 119 -16.31 -4.04 0.96
N THR A 120 -17.11 -5.10 1.04
CA THR A 120 -17.11 -6.04 2.18
C THR A 120 -16.85 -7.45 1.64
N PRO A 121 -16.21 -8.35 2.42
CA PRO A 121 -16.04 -9.74 2.01
C PRO A 121 -17.39 -10.41 1.78
N VAL A 122 -17.52 -11.14 0.68
CA VAL A 122 -18.75 -11.86 0.29
C VAL A 122 -18.44 -13.31 -0.04
N GLU A 123 -19.48 -14.13 -0.16
CA GLU A 123 -19.36 -15.50 -0.65
C GLU A 123 -18.89 -15.54 -2.12
N GLY A 124 -18.23 -16.64 -2.49
CA GLY A 124 -17.82 -16.90 -3.87
C GLY A 124 -18.99 -17.31 -4.77
N ALA A 125 -18.68 -17.69 -6.02
CA ALA A 125 -19.69 -18.15 -6.96
C ALA A 125 -20.44 -19.40 -6.45
N GLY A 126 -21.76 -19.43 -6.64
CA GLY A 126 -22.63 -20.51 -6.19
C GLY A 126 -23.87 -20.67 -7.08
N ILE A 127 -24.60 -21.78 -6.88
CA ILE A 127 -25.86 -22.04 -7.58
C ILE A 127 -26.97 -21.25 -6.90
N VAL A 128 -27.64 -20.38 -7.65
CA VAL A 128 -28.83 -19.66 -7.17
C VAL A 128 -30.07 -20.45 -7.61
N PRO A 129 -30.92 -20.91 -6.68
CA PRO A 129 -32.16 -21.58 -7.03
C PRO A 129 -33.06 -20.59 -7.79
N VAL A 130 -33.54 -21.00 -8.96
CA VAL A 130 -34.57 -20.25 -9.68
C VAL A 130 -35.92 -20.78 -9.21
N GLY A 131 -36.65 -19.94 -8.47
CA GLY A 131 -38.05 -20.18 -8.13
C GLY A 131 -38.99 -19.69 -9.22
#